data_AF-A0A3D4EFZ5-F1
#
_entry.id   AF-A0A3D4EFZ5-F1
#
_cell.length_a   1.000
_cell.length_b   1.000
_cell.length_c   1.000
_cell.angle_alpha   90.00
_cell.angle_beta   90.00
_cell.angle_gamma   90.00
#
_symmetry.space_group_name_H-M   'P 1'
#
loop_
_entity.id
_entity.type
_entity.pdbx_description
1 polymer ?
#
loop_
_entity_poly.entity_id
_entity_poly.type
_entity_poly.pdbx_seq_one_letter_code
_entity_poly.pdbx_strand_id
1 'polypeptide(L)'
;MTKAVSILGSTGSIGRQSIAAAEHLGLPVAALTANRKTDMLEQQARRLKPKFVAVYDEKAAAQLKLSLADTDIRVGSGMAGLIEAATIDAADCIVTAVSGSVGLKPTLAAIDAKKRIALANKETLVCAGEIVMPRAAQTGAEIVPVDSEHSAIFQCLMGRKKGELKKILLTGSGGPFRGKSRAELENVTPEQAVKHPNWSMGAKISVDSATMMNKGLEFIEAMHLFGVTPDDIQVVVHPQSIIHSMVELVDGTVIAQLGVPDM
;
A
#
# COMPACT_ATOMS: atom_id res chain seq x y z
N MET A 1 -13.96 -9.64 12.43
CA MET A 1 -14.05 -9.59 10.95
C MET A 1 -14.31 -8.15 10.55
N THR A 2 -13.63 -7.66 9.50
CA THR A 2 -13.82 -6.31 8.96
C THR A 2 -15.26 -6.13 8.52
N LYS A 3 -15.89 -5.04 8.95
CA LYS A 3 -17.29 -4.69 8.61
C LYS A 3 -17.37 -3.80 7.39
N ALA A 4 -16.42 -2.88 7.21
CA ALA A 4 -16.37 -1.97 6.08
C ALA A 4 -14.99 -1.32 5.93
N VAL A 5 -14.66 -0.94 4.70
CA VAL A 5 -13.37 -0.34 4.36
C VAL A 5 -13.48 1.12 3.96
N SER A 6 -12.47 1.90 4.33
CA SER A 6 -12.19 3.21 3.74
C SER A 6 -10.97 3.10 2.84
N ILE A 7 -11.06 3.55 1.59
CA ILE A 7 -9.99 3.40 0.61
C ILE A 7 -9.41 4.77 0.30
N LEU A 8 -8.21 5.04 0.84
CA LEU A 8 -7.50 6.29 0.59
C LEU A 8 -6.73 6.17 -0.73
N GLY A 9 -7.05 6.97 -1.74
CA GLY A 9 -6.41 6.87 -3.07
C GLY A 9 -7.09 5.89 -4.04
N SER A 10 -8.42 5.84 -4.04
CA SER A 10 -9.26 4.92 -4.81
C SER A 10 -9.08 4.96 -6.34
N THR A 11 -8.55 6.07 -6.87
CA THR A 11 -8.33 6.25 -8.31
C THR A 11 -6.93 5.82 -8.77
N GLY A 12 -6.06 5.44 -7.82
CA GLY A 12 -4.75 4.84 -8.08
C GLY A 12 -4.82 3.36 -8.45
N SER A 13 -3.66 2.74 -8.73
CA SER A 13 -3.61 1.31 -9.10
C SER A 13 -4.11 0.41 -7.97
N ILE A 14 -3.54 0.55 -6.77
CA ILE A 14 -3.96 -0.21 -5.58
C ILE A 14 -5.41 0.11 -5.23
N GLY A 15 -5.79 1.39 -5.19
CA GLY A 15 -7.16 1.77 -4.83
C GLY A 15 -8.25 1.14 -5.71
N ARG A 16 -8.02 1.02 -7.02
CA ARG A 16 -8.96 0.32 -7.93
C ARG A 16 -9.01 -1.18 -7.68
N GLN A 17 -7.85 -1.81 -7.44
CA GLN A 17 -7.77 -3.25 -7.13
C GLN A 17 -8.42 -3.55 -5.77
N SER A 18 -8.22 -2.69 -4.77
CA SER A 18 -8.89 -2.80 -3.47
C SER A 18 -10.41 -2.63 -3.57
N ILE A 19 -10.90 -1.76 -4.45
CA ILE A 19 -12.33 -1.67 -4.74
C ILE A 19 -12.84 -2.99 -5.35
N ALA A 20 -12.12 -3.54 -6.35
CA ALA A 20 -12.52 -4.79 -6.99
C ALA A 20 -12.54 -5.96 -5.99
N ALA A 21 -11.54 -6.05 -5.10
CA ALA A 21 -11.51 -7.02 -4.02
C ALA A 21 -12.65 -6.82 -3.02
N ALA A 22 -12.96 -5.58 -2.64
CA ALA A 22 -14.08 -5.28 -1.75
C ALA A 22 -15.42 -5.68 -2.39
N GLU A 23 -15.64 -5.38 -3.68
CA GLU A 23 -16.82 -5.80 -4.44
C GLU A 23 -16.94 -7.33 -4.50
N HIS A 24 -15.83 -8.03 -4.78
CA HIS A 24 -15.80 -9.50 -4.83
C HIS A 24 -16.15 -10.15 -3.48
N LEU A 25 -15.66 -9.57 -2.38
CA LEU A 25 -15.93 -10.04 -1.02
C LEU A 25 -17.29 -9.57 -0.46
N GLY A 26 -18.03 -8.73 -1.19
CA GLY A 26 -19.24 -8.10 -0.68
C GLY A 26 -18.99 -7.16 0.50
N LEU A 27 -17.78 -6.61 0.62
CA LEU A 27 -17.36 -5.76 1.73
C LEU A 27 -17.76 -4.30 1.44
N PRO A 28 -18.58 -3.67 2.30
CA PRO A 28 -19.00 -2.29 2.11
C PRO A 28 -17.83 -1.30 2.09
N VAL A 29 -17.87 -0.36 1.15
CA VAL A 29 -16.92 0.76 1.09
C VAL A 29 -17.57 2.00 1.71
N ALA A 30 -17.07 2.42 2.87
CA ALA A 30 -17.65 3.52 3.63
C ALA A 30 -17.12 4.89 3.20
N ALA A 31 -15.88 4.95 2.70
CA ALA A 31 -15.29 6.18 2.19
C ALA A 31 -14.27 5.93 1.06
N LEU A 32 -14.14 6.91 0.17
CA LEU A 32 -13.19 6.91 -0.94
C LEU A 32 -12.43 8.24 -0.98
N THR A 33 -11.15 8.21 -1.34
CA THR A 33 -10.42 9.47 -1.58
C THR A 33 -9.64 9.47 -2.87
N ALA A 34 -9.43 10.65 -3.45
CA ALA A 34 -8.58 10.85 -4.62
C ALA A 34 -7.75 12.13 -4.48
N ASN A 35 -6.71 12.27 -5.31
CA ASN A 35 -5.95 13.53 -5.38
C ASN A 35 -6.71 14.61 -6.18
N ARG A 36 -6.94 14.34 -7.48
CA ARG A 36 -7.56 15.29 -8.43
C ARG A 36 -8.45 14.65 -9.51
N LYS A 37 -8.50 13.32 -9.60
CA LYS A 37 -9.26 12.59 -10.65
C LYS A 37 -10.73 12.46 -10.23
N THR A 38 -11.49 13.53 -10.37
CA THR A 38 -12.89 13.62 -9.90
C THR A 38 -13.84 12.74 -10.69
N ASP A 39 -13.68 12.64 -12.02
CA ASP A 39 -14.64 11.91 -12.86
C ASP A 39 -14.71 10.42 -12.50
N MET A 40 -13.53 9.80 -12.31
CA MET A 40 -13.44 8.41 -11.86
C MET A 40 -13.95 8.25 -10.42
N LEU A 41 -13.64 9.20 -9.53
CA LEU A 41 -14.12 9.15 -8.15
C LEU A 41 -15.64 9.28 -8.08
N GLU A 42 -16.25 10.13 -8.92
CA GLU A 42 -17.71 10.28 -9.03
C GLU A 42 -18.36 8.96 -9.49
N GLN A 43 -17.82 8.34 -10.54
CA GLN A 43 -18.30 7.03 -11.01
C GLN A 43 -18.23 5.97 -9.91
N GLN A 44 -17.10 5.90 -9.19
CA GLN A 44 -16.92 5.01 -8.05
C GLN A 44 -17.92 5.32 -6.92
N ALA A 45 -18.13 6.60 -6.59
CA ALA A 45 -19.03 7.04 -5.53
C ALA A 45 -20.48 6.71 -5.83
N ARG A 46 -20.96 6.97 -7.06
CA ARG A 46 -22.32 6.64 -7.47
C ARG A 46 -22.59 5.14 -7.48
N ARG A 47 -21.58 4.34 -7.86
CA ARG A 47 -21.65 2.88 -7.88
C ARG A 47 -21.65 2.27 -6.48
N LEU A 48 -20.70 2.69 -5.63
CA LEU A 48 -20.45 2.09 -4.32
C LEU A 48 -21.28 2.73 -3.19
N LYS A 49 -21.82 3.93 -3.43
CA LYS A 49 -22.63 4.71 -2.48
C LYS A 49 -21.97 4.84 -1.09
N PRO A 50 -20.70 5.28 -1.00
CA PRO A 50 -20.05 5.48 0.29
C PRO A 50 -20.71 6.61 1.07
N LYS A 51 -20.51 6.66 2.39
CA LYS A 51 -21.01 7.77 3.23
C LYS A 51 -20.22 9.06 3.04
N PHE A 52 -18.99 8.96 2.55
CA PHE A 52 -18.08 10.08 2.42
C PHE A 52 -17.11 9.91 1.25
N VAL A 53 -16.79 11.01 0.58
CA VAL A 53 -15.69 11.07 -0.38
C VAL A 53 -14.82 12.30 -0.10
N ALA A 54 -13.51 12.18 -0.32
CA ALA A 54 -12.61 13.32 -0.21
C ALA A 54 -11.70 13.48 -1.43
N VAL A 55 -11.48 14.73 -1.83
CA VAL A 55 -10.51 15.08 -2.88
C VAL A 55 -9.44 15.99 -2.28
N TYR A 56 -8.17 15.60 -2.41
CA TYR A 56 -7.08 16.38 -1.81
C TYR A 56 -7.00 17.79 -2.41
N ASP A 57 -7.15 17.93 -3.73
CA ASP A 57 -7.25 19.24 -4.38
C ASP A 57 -8.59 19.90 -4.06
N GLU A 58 -8.55 21.06 -3.39
CA GLU A 58 -9.75 21.74 -2.89
C GLU A 58 -10.66 22.25 -4.01
N LYS A 59 -10.10 22.67 -5.14
CA LYS A 59 -10.89 23.16 -6.29
C LYS A 59 -11.65 22.01 -6.93
N ALA A 60 -10.98 20.88 -7.14
CA ALA A 60 -11.58 19.65 -7.64
C ALA A 60 -12.64 19.10 -6.67
N ALA A 61 -12.40 19.20 -5.35
CA ALA A 61 -13.39 18.84 -4.33
C ALA A 61 -14.67 19.68 -4.43
N ALA A 62 -14.54 20.99 -4.63
CA ALA A 62 -15.68 21.89 -4.80
C ALA A 62 -16.52 21.51 -6.03
N GLN A 63 -15.85 21.16 -7.15
CA GLN A 63 -16.54 20.70 -8.35
C GLN A 63 -17.27 19.36 -8.11
N LEU A 64 -16.60 18.39 -7.46
CA LEU A 64 -17.20 17.09 -7.15
C LEU A 64 -18.42 17.23 -6.22
N LYS A 65 -18.39 18.17 -5.28
CA LYS A 65 -19.54 18.47 -4.41
C LYS A 65 -20.78 18.91 -5.19
N LEU A 66 -20.59 19.69 -6.26
CA LEU A 66 -21.69 20.06 -7.15
C LEU A 66 -22.18 18.85 -7.96
N SER A 67 -21.24 18.05 -8.49
CA SER A 67 -21.58 16.85 -9.26
C SER A 67 -22.34 15.79 -8.45
N LEU A 68 -22.12 15.71 -7.13
CA LEU A 68 -22.77 14.74 -6.23
C LEU A 68 -23.93 15.36 -5.42
N ALA A 69 -24.39 16.56 -5.76
CA ALA A 69 -25.43 17.28 -5.01
C ALA A 69 -26.80 16.57 -5.05
N ASP A 70 -27.01 15.65 -5.98
CA ASP A 70 -28.19 14.78 -6.09
C ASP A 70 -28.12 13.53 -5.19
N THR A 71 -27.06 13.40 -4.38
CA THR A 71 -26.82 12.25 -3.51
C THR A 71 -26.65 12.65 -2.05
N ASP A 72 -26.79 11.71 -1.12
CA ASP A 72 -26.51 11.91 0.31
C ASP A 72 -25.02 11.78 0.66
N ILE A 73 -24.13 11.72 -0.34
CA ILE A 73 -22.70 11.51 -0.13
C ILE A 73 -22.04 12.82 0.33
N ARG A 74 -21.45 12.81 1.52
CA ARG A 74 -20.71 13.97 2.02
C ARG A 74 -19.37 14.10 1.30
N VAL A 75 -19.00 15.32 0.90
CA VAL A 75 -17.75 15.62 0.20
C VAL A 75 -16.83 16.47 1.06
N GLY A 76 -15.62 15.99 1.34
CA GLY A 76 -14.55 16.72 2.03
C GLY A 76 -13.36 17.03 1.12
N SER A 77 -12.41 17.83 1.62
CA SER A 77 -11.25 18.26 0.85
C SER A 77 -9.95 18.28 1.65
N GLY A 78 -8.82 18.27 0.93
CA GLY A 78 -7.49 18.43 1.51
C GLY A 78 -7.11 17.34 2.50
N MET A 79 -6.15 17.67 3.37
CA MET A 79 -5.68 16.77 4.42
C MET A 79 -6.77 16.45 5.45
N ALA A 80 -7.64 17.42 5.75
CA ALA A 80 -8.76 17.21 6.68
C ALA A 80 -9.72 16.13 6.15
N GLY A 81 -10.05 16.17 4.85
CA GLY A 81 -10.85 15.14 4.21
C GLY A 81 -10.18 13.76 4.19
N LEU A 82 -8.86 13.69 3.98
CA LEU A 82 -8.13 12.42 4.09
C LEU A 82 -8.21 11.84 5.51
N ILE A 83 -8.02 12.66 6.53
CA ILE A 83 -8.10 12.24 7.94
C ILE A 83 -9.52 11.81 8.29
N GLU A 84 -10.54 12.55 7.86
CA GLU A 84 -11.93 12.16 8.09
C GLU A 84 -12.26 10.82 7.43
N ALA A 85 -11.86 10.62 6.16
CA ALA A 85 -12.02 9.33 5.49
C ALA A 85 -11.30 8.20 6.25
N ALA A 86 -10.11 8.47 6.79
CA ALA A 86 -9.32 7.48 7.55
C ALA A 86 -9.93 7.15 8.92
N THR A 87 -10.73 8.04 9.49
CA THR A 87 -11.25 7.91 10.86
C THR A 87 -12.76 7.66 10.93
N ILE A 88 -13.48 7.75 9.80
CA ILE A 88 -14.93 7.61 9.73
C ILE A 88 -15.45 6.37 10.48
N ASP A 89 -16.44 6.57 11.35
CA ASP A 89 -16.98 5.52 12.22
C ASP A 89 -17.57 4.34 11.44
N ALA A 90 -18.01 4.60 10.21
CA ALA A 90 -18.59 3.59 9.35
C ALA A 90 -17.58 2.59 8.77
N ALA A 91 -16.26 2.83 8.88
CA ALA A 91 -15.21 1.90 8.50
C ALA A 91 -14.43 1.41 9.73
N ASP A 92 -14.06 0.14 9.77
CA ASP A 92 -13.17 -0.43 10.79
C ASP A 92 -11.80 -0.82 10.24
N CYS A 93 -11.65 -0.83 8.91
CA CYS A 93 -10.37 -1.00 8.22
C CYS A 93 -10.14 0.14 7.22
N ILE A 94 -8.89 0.59 7.09
CA ILE A 94 -8.48 1.52 6.05
C ILE A 94 -7.48 0.88 5.11
N VAL A 95 -7.57 1.18 3.82
CA VAL A 95 -6.54 0.85 2.82
C VAL A 95 -5.79 2.14 2.47
N THR A 96 -4.50 2.20 2.78
CA THR A 96 -3.67 3.38 2.51
C THR A 96 -3.03 3.28 1.13
N ALA A 97 -3.80 3.53 0.07
CA ALA A 97 -3.35 3.45 -1.33
C ALA A 97 -2.88 4.81 -1.91
N VAL A 98 -2.62 5.79 -1.05
CA VAL A 98 -2.00 7.07 -1.42
C VAL A 98 -0.49 6.92 -1.55
N SER A 99 0.14 7.68 -2.45
CA SER A 99 1.60 7.61 -2.67
C SER A 99 2.36 8.71 -1.93
N GLY A 100 3.55 8.40 -1.45
CA GLY A 100 4.43 9.35 -0.76
C GLY A 100 4.01 9.63 0.69
N SER A 101 4.59 10.67 1.29
CA SER A 101 4.44 11.00 2.72
C SER A 101 3.07 11.55 3.11
N VAL A 102 2.19 11.85 2.13
CA VAL A 102 0.83 12.35 2.38
C VAL A 102 -0.02 11.33 3.17
N GLY A 103 0.33 10.03 3.09
CA GLY A 103 -0.33 8.96 3.84
C GLY A 103 -0.04 8.95 5.35
N LEU A 104 1.01 9.63 5.81
CA LEU A 104 1.45 9.53 7.21
C LEU A 104 0.40 10.04 8.21
N LYS A 105 -0.08 11.28 8.03
CA LYS A 105 -1.07 11.89 8.92
C LYS A 105 -2.39 11.10 9.01
N PRO A 106 -3.05 10.71 7.88
CA PRO A 106 -4.26 9.91 7.97
C PRO A 106 -4.01 8.52 8.55
N THR A 107 -2.83 7.93 8.32
CA THR A 107 -2.47 6.63 8.94
C THR A 107 -2.37 6.73 10.45
N LEU A 108 -1.65 7.75 10.98
CA LEU A 108 -1.57 7.99 12.42
C LEU A 108 -2.94 8.27 13.04
N ALA A 109 -3.79 9.07 12.37
CA ALA A 109 -5.14 9.33 12.84
C ALA A 109 -6.01 8.07 12.92
N ALA A 110 -5.89 7.17 11.92
CA ALA A 110 -6.59 5.90 11.93
C ALA A 110 -6.06 4.94 13.02
N ILE A 111 -4.75 4.95 13.27
CA ILE A 111 -4.13 4.22 14.38
C ILE A 111 -4.65 4.72 15.73
N ASP A 112 -4.78 6.04 15.90
CA ASP A 112 -5.34 6.67 17.10
C ASP A 112 -6.81 6.30 17.31
N ALA A 113 -7.55 6.18 16.20
CA ALA A 113 -8.92 5.69 16.16
C ALA A 113 -9.03 4.15 16.24
N LYS A 114 -7.91 3.43 16.48
CA LYS A 114 -7.84 1.97 16.64
C LYS A 114 -8.39 1.18 15.44
N LYS A 115 -8.28 1.75 14.24
CA LYS A 115 -8.66 1.08 13.00
C LYS A 115 -7.62 0.02 12.63
N ARG A 116 -8.05 -0.97 11.85
CA ARG A 116 -7.13 -1.87 11.13
C ARG A 116 -6.55 -1.13 9.92
N ILE A 117 -5.23 -1.22 9.71
CA ILE A 117 -4.52 -0.51 8.65
C ILE A 117 -4.01 -1.51 7.63
N ALA A 118 -4.65 -1.60 6.45
CA ALA A 118 -4.10 -2.27 5.29
C ALA A 118 -3.12 -1.30 4.59
N LEU A 119 -1.85 -1.44 4.91
CA LEU A 119 -0.80 -0.49 4.56
C LEU A 119 -0.17 -0.84 3.20
N ALA A 120 -0.52 -0.09 2.16
CA ALA A 120 0.10 -0.18 0.83
C ALA A 120 1.14 0.91 0.55
N ASN A 121 1.26 1.89 1.45
CA ASN A 121 2.12 3.05 1.28
C ASN A 121 3.40 2.87 2.11
N LYS A 122 4.40 2.22 1.51
CA LYS A 122 5.70 1.96 2.14
C LYS A 122 6.39 3.21 2.67
N GLU A 123 6.23 4.34 2.00
CA GLU A 123 6.84 5.62 2.39
C GLU A 123 6.42 6.08 3.80
N THR A 124 5.25 5.65 4.29
CA THR A 124 4.84 5.94 5.68
C THR A 124 5.79 5.30 6.69
N LEU A 125 6.18 4.04 6.48
CA LEU A 125 7.11 3.35 7.39
C LEU A 125 8.57 3.71 7.11
N VAL A 126 8.95 3.93 5.85
CA VAL A 126 10.32 4.39 5.54
C VAL A 126 10.61 5.75 6.18
N CYS A 127 9.66 6.69 6.13
CA CYS A 127 9.89 8.03 6.68
C CYS A 127 9.64 8.13 8.19
N ALA A 128 8.79 7.28 8.77
CA ALA A 128 8.30 7.47 10.13
C ALA A 128 8.00 6.16 10.88
N GLY A 129 8.67 5.05 10.53
CA GLY A 129 8.44 3.74 11.14
C GLY A 129 8.63 3.73 12.66
N GLU A 130 9.61 4.48 13.18
CA GLU A 130 9.85 4.66 14.62
C GLU A 130 8.75 5.44 15.35
N ILE A 131 7.87 6.13 14.63
CA ILE A 131 6.69 6.82 15.18
C ILE A 131 5.45 5.93 15.01
N VAL A 132 5.26 5.39 13.80
CA VAL A 132 4.07 4.63 13.42
C VAL A 132 3.97 3.30 14.17
N MET A 133 5.04 2.50 14.19
CA MET A 133 5.00 1.15 14.78
C MET A 133 4.79 1.18 16.30
N PRO A 134 5.51 2.00 17.09
CA PRO A 134 5.23 2.10 18.52
C PRO A 134 3.83 2.63 18.81
N ARG A 135 3.34 3.58 18.00
CA ARG A 135 1.99 4.13 18.19
C ARG A 135 0.91 3.07 17.94
N ALA A 136 1.04 2.26 16.90
CA ALA A 136 0.14 1.13 16.64
C ALA A 136 0.14 0.12 17.78
N ALA A 137 1.31 -0.22 18.32
CA ALA A 137 1.44 -1.10 19.47
C ALA A 137 0.74 -0.53 20.73
N GLN A 138 0.83 0.79 20.97
CA GLN A 138 0.20 1.46 22.11
C GLN A 138 -1.34 1.51 22.01
N THR A 139 -1.88 1.74 20.80
CA THR A 139 -3.33 1.86 20.62
C THR A 139 -4.02 0.51 20.42
N GLY A 140 -3.26 -0.53 20.06
CA GLY A 140 -3.75 -1.84 19.67
C GLY A 140 -4.25 -1.90 18.23
N ALA A 141 -3.93 -0.89 17.40
CA ALA A 141 -4.24 -0.92 15.98
C ALA A 141 -3.38 -1.99 15.27
N GLU A 142 -4.02 -2.80 14.43
CA GLU A 142 -3.33 -3.80 13.62
C GLU A 142 -2.87 -3.17 12.30
N ILE A 143 -1.58 -3.31 11.96
CA ILE A 143 -1.03 -2.97 10.66
C ILE A 143 -0.84 -4.26 9.87
N VAL A 144 -1.45 -4.34 8.69
CA VAL A 144 -1.36 -5.46 7.76
C VAL A 144 -0.69 -4.95 6.49
N PRO A 145 0.46 -5.52 6.10
CA PRO A 145 1.12 -5.13 4.85
C PRO A 145 0.28 -5.51 3.64
N VAL A 146 0.17 -4.59 2.69
CA VAL A 146 -0.42 -4.84 1.37
C VAL A 146 0.66 -5.02 0.31
N ASP A 147 1.84 -4.41 0.48
CA ASP A 147 2.96 -4.58 -0.46
C ASP A 147 3.32 -6.06 -0.63
N SER A 148 3.62 -6.48 -1.86
CA SER A 148 3.50 -7.89 -2.28
C SER A 148 4.46 -8.80 -1.50
N GLU A 149 5.70 -8.34 -1.34
CA GLU A 149 6.76 -8.99 -0.61
C GLU A 149 6.42 -9.11 0.89
N HIS A 150 5.95 -8.03 1.50
CA HIS A 150 5.64 -8.00 2.92
C HIS A 150 4.35 -8.75 3.24
N SER A 151 3.37 -8.74 2.34
CA SER A 151 2.20 -9.60 2.41
C SER A 151 2.61 -11.09 2.35
N ALA A 152 3.55 -11.44 1.47
CA ALA A 152 4.11 -12.79 1.39
C ALA A 152 4.83 -13.19 2.69
N ILE A 153 5.67 -12.33 3.24
CA ILE A 153 6.35 -12.54 4.53
C ILE A 153 5.33 -12.69 5.66
N PHE A 154 4.32 -11.81 5.71
CA PHE A 154 3.25 -11.84 6.69
C PHE A 154 2.51 -13.18 6.64
N GLN A 155 2.11 -13.64 5.46
CA GLN A 155 1.45 -14.94 5.28
C GLN A 155 2.32 -16.12 5.71
N CYS A 156 3.64 -16.07 5.47
CA CYS A 156 4.57 -17.10 5.94
C CYS A 156 4.70 -17.15 7.48
N LEU A 157 4.47 -16.01 8.15
CA LEU A 157 4.57 -15.84 9.60
C LEU A 157 3.22 -16.00 10.33
N MET A 158 2.09 -15.95 9.62
CA MET A 158 0.77 -16.06 10.23
C MET A 158 0.63 -17.36 11.04
N GLY A 159 0.16 -17.23 12.29
CA GLY A 159 -0.02 -18.36 13.21
C GLY A 159 1.26 -18.86 13.89
N ARG A 160 2.42 -18.27 13.59
CA ARG A 160 3.71 -18.62 14.21
C ARG A 160 3.97 -17.84 15.50
N LYS A 161 4.82 -18.40 16.36
CA LYS A 161 5.24 -17.72 17.58
C LYS A 161 6.29 -16.65 17.25
N LYS A 162 6.32 -15.60 18.07
CA LYS A 162 7.40 -14.60 18.03
C LYS A 162 8.74 -15.30 18.25
N GLY A 163 9.76 -14.89 17.50
CA GLY A 163 11.12 -15.45 17.58
C GLY A 163 11.38 -16.67 16.69
N GLU A 164 10.38 -17.17 15.94
CA GLU A 164 10.62 -18.24 14.95
C GLU A 164 11.28 -17.72 13.66
N LEU A 165 11.16 -16.42 13.36
CA LEU A 165 11.78 -15.77 12.21
C LEU A 165 13.30 -15.70 12.41
N LYS A 166 14.07 -16.26 11.47
CA LYS A 166 15.54 -16.16 11.44
C LYS A 166 16.02 -15.22 10.35
N LYS A 167 15.46 -15.29 9.15
CA LYS A 167 15.86 -14.43 8.02
C LYS A 167 14.71 -14.22 7.04
N ILE A 168 14.61 -13.01 6.51
CA ILE A 168 13.72 -12.65 5.42
C ILE A 168 14.51 -12.76 4.11
N LEU A 169 13.96 -13.46 3.12
CA LEU A 169 14.47 -13.42 1.75
C LEU A 169 13.54 -12.54 0.92
N LEU A 170 13.91 -11.28 0.81
CA LEU A 170 13.14 -10.23 0.15
C LEU A 170 13.40 -10.29 -1.36
N THR A 171 12.49 -10.93 -2.09
CA THR A 171 12.67 -11.12 -3.53
C THR A 171 12.38 -9.86 -4.33
N GLY A 172 13.04 -9.63 -5.46
CA GLY A 172 12.74 -8.54 -6.39
C GLY A 172 12.95 -8.91 -7.85
N SER A 173 12.22 -8.28 -8.78
CA SER A 173 12.33 -8.59 -10.21
C SER A 173 13.70 -8.20 -10.83
N GLY A 174 14.38 -7.22 -10.23
CA GLY A 174 15.56 -6.55 -10.78
C GLY A 174 15.25 -5.44 -11.79
N GLY A 175 13.98 -5.19 -12.09
CA GLY A 175 13.54 -4.10 -12.97
C GLY A 175 13.91 -4.29 -14.46
N PRO A 176 13.49 -3.35 -15.32
CA PRO A 176 13.73 -3.41 -16.77
C PRO A 176 15.19 -3.32 -17.20
N PHE A 177 16.09 -2.91 -16.30
CA PHE A 177 17.51 -2.72 -16.62
C PHE A 177 18.40 -3.85 -16.12
N ARG A 178 17.82 -4.91 -15.55
CA ARG A 178 18.55 -6.13 -15.18
C ARG A 178 19.30 -6.69 -16.39
N GLY A 179 20.62 -6.86 -16.24
CA GLY A 179 21.51 -7.38 -17.28
C GLY A 179 22.14 -6.33 -18.19
N LYS A 180 21.77 -5.04 -18.08
CA LYS A 180 22.48 -3.95 -18.75
C LYS A 180 23.85 -3.71 -18.12
N SER A 181 24.82 -3.37 -18.94
CA SER A 181 26.14 -2.89 -18.54
C SER A 181 26.07 -1.45 -17.99
N ARG A 182 27.13 -1.02 -17.28
CA ARG A 182 27.24 0.35 -16.76
C ARG A 182 27.11 1.40 -17.86
N ALA A 183 27.75 1.21 -19.01
CA ALA A 183 27.71 2.15 -20.13
C ALA A 183 26.28 2.25 -20.74
N GLU A 184 25.55 1.14 -20.79
CA GLU A 184 24.14 1.16 -21.24
C GLU A 184 23.23 1.86 -20.24
N LEU A 185 23.55 1.82 -18.94
CA LEU A 185 22.77 2.48 -17.89
C LEU A 185 22.90 4.02 -17.92
N GLU A 186 24.01 4.56 -18.43
CA GLU A 186 24.23 6.03 -18.52
C GLU A 186 23.24 6.72 -19.45
N ASN A 187 22.62 5.99 -20.38
CA ASN A 187 21.76 6.53 -21.43
C ASN A 187 20.29 6.10 -21.31
N VAL A 188 19.88 5.53 -20.17
CA VAL A 188 18.48 5.11 -19.97
C VAL A 188 17.55 6.29 -19.76
N THR A 189 16.31 6.16 -20.21
CA THR A 189 15.31 7.23 -20.13
C THR A 189 14.13 6.85 -19.22
N PRO A 190 13.36 7.84 -18.71
CA PRO A 190 12.14 7.57 -17.96
C PRO A 190 11.14 6.68 -18.71
N GLU A 191 11.00 6.86 -20.03
CA GLU A 191 10.10 6.07 -20.88
C GLU A 191 10.51 4.59 -20.95
N GLN A 192 11.80 4.29 -20.79
CA GLN A 192 12.29 2.92 -20.66
C GLN A 192 12.07 2.39 -19.25
N ALA A 193 12.31 3.20 -18.23
CA ALA A 193 12.19 2.81 -16.82
C ALA A 193 10.75 2.41 -16.44
N VAL A 194 9.73 3.03 -17.04
CA VAL A 194 8.32 2.70 -16.75
C VAL A 194 7.82 1.41 -17.40
N LYS A 195 8.59 0.79 -18.32
CA LYS A 195 8.23 -0.47 -19.01
C LYS A 195 8.65 -1.69 -18.18
N HIS A 196 8.00 -1.89 -17.04
CA HIS A 196 8.31 -3.01 -16.14
C HIS A 196 7.98 -4.37 -16.78
N PRO A 197 8.84 -5.41 -16.65
CA PRO A 197 8.65 -6.69 -17.34
C PRO A 197 7.45 -7.52 -16.85
N ASN A 198 7.10 -7.43 -15.57
CA ASN A 198 6.11 -8.34 -14.93
C ASN A 198 4.87 -7.64 -14.38
N TRP A 199 4.90 -6.33 -14.18
CA TRP A 199 3.91 -5.62 -13.36
C TRP A 199 3.41 -4.38 -14.09
N SER A 200 2.12 -4.08 -13.97
CA SER A 200 1.53 -2.82 -14.46
C SER A 200 1.32 -1.86 -13.29
N MET A 201 2.15 -0.83 -13.19
CA MET A 201 2.23 0.03 -12.01
C MET A 201 2.29 1.52 -12.36
N GLY A 202 2.21 2.38 -11.33
CA GLY A 202 2.38 3.83 -11.49
C GLY A 202 3.84 4.21 -11.80
N ALA A 203 4.04 5.35 -12.47
CA ALA A 203 5.36 5.78 -12.94
C ALA A 203 6.44 5.84 -11.83
N LYS A 204 6.12 6.36 -10.64
CA LYS A 204 7.06 6.48 -9.53
C LYS A 204 7.64 5.12 -9.11
N ILE A 205 6.78 4.16 -8.81
CA ILE A 205 7.22 2.81 -8.41
C ILE A 205 7.91 2.06 -9.56
N SER A 206 7.52 2.29 -10.82
CA SER A 206 8.22 1.69 -11.96
C SER A 206 9.65 2.22 -12.09
N VAL A 207 9.88 3.52 -11.90
CA VAL A 207 11.24 4.11 -11.88
C VAL A 207 12.04 3.63 -10.67
N ASP A 208 11.42 3.55 -9.49
CA ASP A 208 12.08 3.01 -8.29
C ASP A 208 12.46 1.53 -8.48
N SER A 209 11.64 0.74 -9.18
CA SER A 209 11.96 -0.64 -9.53
C SER A 209 13.13 -0.72 -10.51
N ALA A 210 13.16 0.14 -11.53
CA ALA A 210 14.25 0.21 -12.50
C ALA A 210 15.61 0.59 -11.89
N THR A 211 15.61 1.37 -10.81
CA THR A 211 16.82 1.75 -10.06
C THR A 211 17.11 0.81 -8.88
N MET A 212 16.25 -0.18 -8.63
CA MET A 212 16.19 -0.99 -7.41
C MET A 212 15.99 -0.20 -6.11
N MET A 213 15.77 1.12 -6.16
CA MET A 213 15.41 1.92 -4.98
C MET A 213 14.13 1.41 -4.33
N ASN A 214 13.18 0.90 -5.12
CA ASN A 214 11.96 0.29 -4.59
C ASN A 214 12.29 -0.81 -3.58
N LYS A 215 13.27 -1.68 -3.91
CA LYS A 215 13.71 -2.75 -3.02
C LYS A 215 14.43 -2.22 -1.78
N GLY A 216 15.14 -1.10 -1.90
CA GLY A 216 15.73 -0.39 -0.75
C GLY A 216 14.68 0.17 0.21
N LEU A 217 13.59 0.73 -0.32
CA LEU A 217 12.46 1.19 0.49
C LEU A 217 11.76 0.02 1.19
N GLU A 218 11.51 -1.07 0.45
CA GLU A 218 10.89 -2.29 0.99
C GLU A 218 11.76 -2.97 2.05
N PHE A 219 13.09 -2.89 1.91
CA PHE A 219 14.03 -3.36 2.93
C PHE A 219 13.82 -2.64 4.26
N ILE A 220 13.78 -1.31 4.23
CA ILE A 220 13.53 -0.48 5.45
C ILE A 220 12.13 -0.75 6.00
N GLU A 221 11.13 -0.88 5.13
CA GLU A 221 9.77 -1.23 5.54
C GLU A 221 9.70 -2.59 6.24
N ALA A 222 10.42 -3.60 5.75
CA ALA A 222 10.48 -4.93 6.36
C ALA A 222 11.10 -4.89 7.76
N MET A 223 12.15 -4.07 7.96
CA MET A 223 12.74 -3.85 9.29
C MET A 223 11.69 -3.36 10.27
N HIS A 224 10.88 -2.38 9.88
CA HIS A 224 9.83 -1.82 10.74
C HIS A 224 8.65 -2.78 10.97
N LEU A 225 8.13 -3.42 9.91
CA LEU A 225 6.97 -4.31 10.02
C LEU A 225 7.25 -5.56 10.85
N PHE A 226 8.44 -6.14 10.69
CA PHE A 226 8.78 -7.43 11.29
C PHE A 226 9.72 -7.32 12.49
N GLY A 227 10.15 -6.09 12.84
CA GLY A 227 11.03 -5.85 13.98
C GLY A 227 12.40 -6.51 13.83
N VAL A 228 12.94 -6.50 12.61
CA VAL A 228 14.20 -7.15 12.25
C VAL A 228 15.28 -6.11 11.92
N THR A 229 16.53 -6.55 11.92
CA THR A 229 17.71 -5.74 11.61
C THR A 229 18.18 -5.96 10.17
N PRO A 230 19.10 -5.14 9.64
CA PRO A 230 19.62 -5.33 8.29
C PRO A 230 20.24 -6.71 8.03
N ASP A 231 20.88 -7.31 9.03
CA ASP A 231 21.54 -8.62 8.90
C ASP A 231 20.54 -9.78 8.75
N ASP A 232 19.29 -9.54 9.15
CA ASP A 232 18.19 -10.50 9.07
C ASP A 232 17.48 -10.47 7.71
N ILE A 233 17.85 -9.57 6.79
CA ILE A 233 17.19 -9.42 5.49
C ILE A 233 18.20 -9.66 4.36
N GLN A 234 17.89 -10.61 3.48
CA GLN A 234 18.63 -10.87 2.25
C GLN A 234 17.79 -10.50 1.04
N VAL A 235 18.28 -9.56 0.23
CA VAL A 235 17.67 -9.25 -1.07
C VAL A 235 18.03 -10.33 -2.09
N VAL A 236 17.02 -10.89 -2.76
CA VAL A 236 17.19 -11.94 -3.77
C VAL A 236 16.56 -11.50 -5.09
N VAL A 237 17.33 -11.47 -6.18
CA VAL A 237 16.75 -11.18 -7.51
C VAL A 237 16.05 -12.43 -8.04
N HIS A 238 14.73 -12.36 -8.19
CA HIS A 238 13.86 -13.39 -8.74
C HIS A 238 13.07 -12.81 -9.94
N PRO A 239 13.61 -12.90 -11.17
CA PRO A 239 13.09 -12.19 -12.34
C PRO A 239 11.68 -12.58 -12.77
N GLN A 240 11.18 -13.76 -12.36
CA GLN A 240 9.85 -14.24 -12.72
C GLN A 240 8.74 -13.63 -11.84
N SER A 241 9.09 -13.08 -10.67
CA SER A 241 8.15 -12.52 -9.70
C SER A 241 7.03 -13.49 -9.29
N ILE A 242 7.29 -14.80 -9.30
CA ILE A 242 6.30 -15.82 -8.88
C ILE A 242 6.40 -16.09 -7.38
N ILE A 243 7.63 -16.25 -6.86
CA ILE A 243 7.87 -16.20 -5.41
C ILE A 243 7.88 -14.73 -5.03
N HIS A 244 6.91 -14.30 -4.22
CA HIS A 244 6.77 -12.90 -3.82
C HIS A 244 7.67 -12.55 -2.63
N SER A 245 7.95 -13.49 -1.73
CA SER A 245 9.05 -13.45 -0.76
C SER A 245 9.09 -14.74 0.04
N MET A 246 10.12 -14.91 0.86
CA MET A 246 10.31 -16.09 1.70
C MET A 246 10.78 -15.74 3.10
N VAL A 247 10.56 -16.66 4.02
CA VAL A 247 11.00 -16.61 5.41
C VAL A 247 11.78 -17.87 5.73
N GLU A 248 13.01 -17.72 6.21
CA GLU A 248 13.78 -18.76 6.87
C GLU A 248 13.47 -18.73 8.37
N LEU A 249 13.15 -19.90 8.93
CA LEU A 249 12.90 -20.09 10.35
C LEU A 249 14.16 -20.53 11.09
N VAL A 250 14.13 -20.44 12.43
CA VAL A 250 15.26 -20.84 13.30
C VAL A 250 15.68 -22.29 13.16
N ASP A 251 14.78 -23.17 12.71
CA ASP A 251 15.05 -24.60 12.45
C ASP A 251 15.62 -24.87 11.04
N GLY A 252 15.78 -23.84 10.22
CA GLY A 252 16.28 -23.92 8.84
C GLY A 252 15.20 -24.14 7.79
N THR A 253 13.92 -24.28 8.18
CA THR A 253 12.80 -24.36 7.23
C THR A 253 12.67 -23.05 6.47
N VAL A 254 12.49 -23.12 5.15
CA VAL A 254 12.16 -21.96 4.31
C VAL A 254 10.73 -22.08 3.80
N ILE A 255 9.94 -21.04 4.03
CA ILE A 255 8.54 -20.95 3.59
C ILE A 255 8.43 -19.79 2.62
N ALA A 256 7.72 -20.01 1.53
CA ALA A 256 7.53 -19.05 0.47
C ALA A 256 6.03 -18.88 0.20
N GLN A 257 5.61 -17.66 -0.12
CA GLN A 257 4.31 -17.41 -0.74
C GLN A 257 4.53 -17.16 -2.24
N LEU A 258 3.69 -17.82 -3.04
CA LEU A 258 3.78 -17.82 -4.49
C LEU A 258 2.43 -17.41 -5.10
N GLY A 259 2.48 -16.68 -6.20
CA GLY A 259 1.31 -16.24 -6.95
C GLY A 259 1.68 -15.78 -8.34
N VAL A 260 0.65 -15.59 -9.17
CA VAL A 260 0.80 -14.71 -10.33
C VAL A 260 1.00 -13.28 -9.83
N PRO A 261 1.75 -12.42 -10.55
CA PRO A 261 1.97 -11.03 -10.15
C PRO A 261 0.68 -10.21 -10.28
N ASP A 262 -0.17 -10.31 -9.25
CA ASP A 262 -1.48 -9.67 -9.10
C ASP A 262 -1.63 -9.19 -7.65
N MET A 263 -2.16 -7.97 -7.45
CA MET A 263 -2.16 -7.25 -6.16
C MET A 263 -3.50 -7.30 -5.42
#